data_AF-A0A4Q9LQL7-F1
#
_entry.id   AF-A0A4Q9LQL7-F1
#
_cell.length_a   1.000
_cell.length_b   1.000
_cell.length_c   1.000
_cell.angle_alpha   90.00
_cell.angle_beta   90.00
_cell.angle_gamma   90.00
#
_symmetry.space_group_name_H-M   'P 1'
#
loop_
_entity.id
_entity.type
_entity.pdbx_description
1 polymer ?
#
loop_
_entity_poly.entity_id
_entity_poly.type
_entity_poly.pdbx_seq_one_letter_code
_entity_poly.pdbx_strand_id
1 'polypeptide(L)'
;ELRQDIIALQMFSQMNKVFENKNILKIRTYKVVRFEKFFGIVQYLSNTITLGELIDNLHKKKYPEKYDLKKCRNIFNSVVSHSLDSKISTFKEICENFIPVFNNFFLNFNNPFIYFRMKRKYVQSLGISSISTYILGLGDRHCHNLLIDTYTGEIINIDLNLLFDQARLLKTPETVPFRMTRNLIDALMCKISLNTFKTDSFKNENYFSNSSISKENEVEKIKRSKLQETESKTLNHKSNDNDSLENEVEKIKRSKLQETGSKTLNYNSNDNDSLENENKLYNLREINTRNIYLQEIMTQTLKQLKKEKSIILSLMTIFRSDPLHRWILCDKKIGNIGKKSDIKLFTDAEKIIFRMKEKLSGIESGFCFSEDSHVCFLLEKATSVENLVKLFPGWQPWV
;
A
#
# COMPACT_ATOMS: atom_id res chain seq x y z
N GLU A 1 23.40 3.29 -14.71
CA GLU A 1 23.81 3.02 -16.11
C GLU A 1 22.55 3.18 -16.96
N LEU A 2 22.55 4.04 -17.98
CA LEU A 2 21.34 4.37 -18.74
C LEU A 2 20.65 3.16 -19.40
N ARG A 3 21.36 2.05 -19.60
CA ARG A 3 20.76 0.80 -20.09
C ARG A 3 19.71 0.24 -19.12
N GLN A 4 19.98 0.27 -17.82
CA GLN A 4 19.04 -0.19 -16.79
C GLN A 4 17.77 0.69 -16.81
N ASP A 5 17.95 2.01 -16.94
CA ASP A 5 16.83 2.94 -17.11
C ASP A 5 15.96 2.60 -18.33
N ILE A 6 16.58 2.33 -19.48
CA ILE A 6 15.86 1.96 -20.71
C ILE A 6 15.05 0.68 -20.50
N ILE A 7 15.62 -0.34 -19.83
CA ILE A 7 14.93 -1.59 -19.54
C ILE A 7 13.73 -1.35 -18.62
N ALA A 8 13.89 -0.56 -17.56
CA ALA A 8 12.80 -0.20 -16.66
C ALA A 8 11.67 0.54 -17.40
N LEU A 9 12.03 1.50 -18.25
CA LEU A 9 11.08 2.27 -19.06
C LEU A 9 10.35 1.40 -20.09
N GLN A 10 11.04 0.42 -20.69
CA GLN A 10 10.42 -0.56 -21.58
C GLN A 10 9.44 -1.47 -20.81
N MET A 11 9.79 -1.91 -19.61
CA MET A 11 8.88 -2.67 -18.73
C MET A 11 7.65 -1.86 -18.36
N PHE A 12 7.82 -0.61 -17.93
CA PHE A 12 6.69 0.29 -17.68
C PHE A 12 5.85 0.54 -18.92
N SER A 13 6.46 0.62 -20.11
CA SER A 13 5.70 0.72 -21.36
C SER A 13 4.82 -0.51 -21.61
N GLN A 14 5.27 -1.73 -21.28
CA GLN A 14 4.42 -2.92 -21.42
C GLN A 14 3.33 -2.96 -20.34
N MET A 15 3.65 -2.59 -19.10
CA MET A 15 2.65 -2.47 -18.03
C MET A 15 1.57 -1.44 -18.40
N ASN A 16 1.94 -0.33 -19.04
CA ASN A 16 0.99 0.67 -19.51
C ASN A 16 0.03 0.16 -20.57
N LYS A 17 0.45 -0.76 -21.46
CA LYS A 17 -0.46 -1.42 -22.41
C LYS A 17 -1.49 -2.29 -21.69
N VAL A 18 -1.07 -2.96 -20.62
CA VAL A 18 -1.93 -3.76 -19.75
C VAL A 18 -2.99 -2.90 -19.05
N PHE A 19 -2.64 -1.65 -18.68
CA PHE A 19 -3.54 -0.69 -18.03
C PHE A 19 -4.51 0.01 -19.00
N GLU A 20 -4.06 0.30 -20.23
CA GLU A 20 -4.85 0.97 -21.27
C GLU A 20 -6.13 0.22 -21.62
N ASN A 21 -6.05 -1.11 -21.67
CA ASN A 21 -7.20 -1.97 -21.95
C ASN A 21 -8.32 -1.89 -20.89
N LYS A 22 -8.11 -1.19 -19.77
CA LYS A 22 -9.03 -1.13 -18.62
C LYS A 22 -9.26 0.27 -18.06
N ASN A 23 -8.88 1.33 -18.77
CA ASN A 23 -9.02 2.72 -18.32
C ASN A 23 -8.35 3.02 -16.96
N ILE A 24 -7.32 2.25 -16.61
CA ILE A 24 -6.47 2.54 -15.45
C ILE A 24 -5.49 3.64 -15.87
N LEU A 25 -5.16 4.58 -14.96
CA LEU A 25 -4.16 5.62 -15.23
C LEU A 25 -2.83 4.96 -15.61
N LYS A 26 -2.13 5.51 -16.61
CA LYS A 26 -0.82 5.01 -17.04
C LYS A 26 0.27 5.48 -16.06
N ILE A 27 1.31 4.68 -15.88
CA ILE A 27 2.57 5.13 -15.27
C ILE A 27 3.16 6.19 -16.20
N ARG A 28 3.42 7.39 -15.67
CA ARG A 28 4.15 8.40 -16.41
C ARG A 28 5.61 7.99 -16.61
N THR A 29 6.01 7.91 -17.86
CA THR A 29 7.38 7.58 -18.29
C THR A 29 8.04 8.80 -18.93
N TYR A 30 9.35 8.70 -19.14
CA TYR A 30 10.16 9.69 -19.83
C TYR A 30 11.06 8.99 -20.86
N LYS A 31 11.64 9.75 -21.79
CA LYS A 31 12.52 9.21 -22.83
C LYS A 31 13.96 9.21 -22.36
N VAL A 32 14.65 8.11 -22.63
CA VAL A 32 16.10 7.96 -22.45
C VAL A 32 16.68 7.42 -23.75
N VAL A 33 17.69 8.11 -24.28
CA VAL A 33 18.45 7.69 -25.45
C VAL A 33 19.88 7.51 -25.01
N ARG A 34 20.40 6.29 -25.18
CA ARG A 34 21.81 5.98 -24.90
C ARG A 34 22.57 5.97 -26.22
N PHE A 35 23.68 6.69 -26.29
CA PHE A 35 24.58 6.67 -27.44
C PHE A 35 25.76 5.73 -27.20
N GLU A 36 26.32 5.78 -25.99
CA GLU A 36 27.55 5.08 -25.63
C GLU A 36 27.46 4.48 -24.22
N LYS A 37 28.49 3.75 -23.79
CA LYS A 37 28.47 3.08 -22.48
C LYS A 37 28.23 4.02 -21.30
N PHE A 38 28.74 5.25 -21.39
CA PHE A 38 28.70 6.24 -20.31
C PHE A 38 27.95 7.52 -20.68
N PHE A 39 27.42 7.62 -21.90
CA PHE A 39 26.82 8.85 -22.41
C PHE A 39 25.45 8.59 -23.04
N GLY A 40 24.52 9.52 -22.80
CA GLY A 40 23.17 9.50 -23.33
C GLY A 40 22.40 10.74 -22.89
N ILE A 41 21.20 10.89 -23.44
CA ILE A 41 20.27 11.97 -23.15
C ILE A 41 19.09 11.40 -22.35
N VAL A 42 18.74 12.12 -21.29
CA VAL A 42 17.54 11.87 -20.49
C VAL A 42 16.61 13.05 -20.69
N GLN A 43 15.33 12.77 -20.97
CA GLN A 43 14.31 13.80 -21.10
C GLN A 43 14.15 14.56 -19.78
N TYR A 44 14.32 15.88 -19.82
CA TYR A 44 13.96 16.75 -18.71
C TYR A 44 12.43 16.88 -18.63
N LEU A 45 11.89 16.69 -17.42
CA LEU A 45 10.46 16.79 -17.16
C LEU A 45 10.14 18.18 -16.62
N SER A 46 9.58 19.04 -17.45
CA SER A 46 9.15 20.39 -17.06
C SER A 46 8.08 20.36 -15.97
N ASN A 47 8.08 21.38 -15.11
CA ASN A 47 7.09 21.56 -14.04
C ASN A 47 7.07 20.41 -13.03
N THR A 48 8.24 19.86 -12.77
CA THR A 48 8.42 18.84 -11.74
C THR A 48 9.39 19.33 -10.68
N ILE A 49 9.16 18.90 -9.44
CA ILE A 49 10.03 19.15 -8.30
C ILE A 49 10.30 17.81 -7.60
N THR A 50 11.49 17.63 -7.05
CA THR A 50 11.76 16.43 -6.26
C THR A 50 10.93 16.43 -4.98
N LEU A 51 10.46 15.26 -4.55
CA LEU A 51 9.70 15.11 -3.31
C LEU A 51 10.49 15.64 -2.10
N GLY A 52 11.80 15.40 -2.09
CA GLY A 52 12.71 15.86 -1.04
C GLY A 52 12.74 17.39 -0.93
N GLU A 53 12.96 18.07 -2.06
CA GLU A 53 12.99 19.54 -2.12
C GLU A 53 11.63 20.15 -1.78
N LEU A 54 10.54 19.58 -2.32
CA LEU A 54 9.19 20.05 -2.05
C LEU A 54 8.86 19.98 -0.55
N ILE A 55 9.14 18.85 0.10
CA ILE A 55 8.86 18.67 1.52
C ILE A 55 9.77 19.56 2.37
N ASP A 56 11.05 19.69 2.04
CA ASP A 56 11.98 20.57 2.75
C ASP A 56 11.48 22.03 2.75
N ASN A 57 11.04 22.51 1.58
CA ASN A 57 10.53 23.87 1.41
C ASN A 57 9.22 24.09 2.19
N LEU A 58 8.29 23.14 2.13
CA LEU A 58 7.01 23.22 2.85
C LEU A 58 7.21 23.14 4.37
N HIS A 59 8.13 22.28 4.82
CA HIS A 59 8.38 22.05 6.24
C HIS A 59 9.03 23.27 6.88
N LYS A 60 10.11 23.80 6.28
CA LYS A 60 10.77 25.03 6.74
C LYS A 60 9.84 26.23 6.78
N LYS A 61 8.92 26.34 5.83
CA LYS A 61 7.93 27.43 5.79
C LYS A 61 6.90 27.33 6.92
N LYS A 62 6.47 26.12 7.26
CA LYS A 62 5.39 25.88 8.22
C LYS A 62 5.87 25.72 9.66
N TYR A 63 7.06 25.14 9.85
CA TYR A 63 7.64 24.81 11.15
C TYR A 63 9.15 25.17 11.19
N PRO A 64 9.51 26.46 11.12
CA PRO A 64 10.91 26.89 11.13
C PRO A 64 11.66 26.54 12.43
N GLU A 65 10.95 26.35 13.54
CA GLU A 65 11.49 25.98 14.85
C GLU A 65 11.80 24.48 15.01
N LYS A 66 11.29 23.66 14.09
CA LYS A 66 11.41 22.20 14.13
C LYS A 66 12.68 21.72 13.43
N TYR A 67 12.94 20.41 13.46
CA TYR A 67 14.16 19.85 12.86
C TYR A 67 14.14 20.01 11.33
N ASP A 68 15.26 20.42 10.75
CA ASP A 68 15.45 20.40 9.30
C ASP A 68 15.91 19.02 8.81
N LEU A 69 15.86 18.79 7.49
CA LEU A 69 16.27 17.51 6.91
C LEU A 69 17.73 17.13 7.21
N LYS A 70 18.61 18.12 7.35
CA LYS A 70 20.04 17.90 7.65
C LYS A 70 20.22 17.40 9.08
N LYS A 71 19.57 18.06 10.05
CA LYS A 71 19.58 17.66 11.46
C LYS A 71 18.98 16.27 11.64
N CYS A 72 17.82 15.98 11.05
CA CYS A 72 17.22 14.65 11.09
C CYS A 72 18.18 13.58 10.54
N ARG A 73 18.85 13.86 9.41
CA ARG A 73 19.82 12.93 8.82
C ARG A 73 21.02 12.69 9.73
N ASN A 74 21.54 13.71 10.38
CA ASN A 74 22.68 13.59 11.29
C ASN A 74 22.32 12.74 12.53
N ILE A 75 21.16 13.00 13.14
CA ILE A 75 20.65 12.23 14.28
C ILE A 75 20.41 10.76 13.88
N PHE A 76 19.82 10.52 12.71
CA PHE A 76 19.59 9.15 12.26
C PHE A 76 20.90 8.43 11.90
N ASN A 77 21.89 9.16 11.36
CA ASN A 77 23.19 8.60 11.01
C ASN A 77 24.00 8.16 12.24
N SER A 78 23.85 8.83 13.39
CA SER A 78 24.57 8.47 14.62
C SER A 78 24.12 7.14 15.22
N VAL A 79 22.95 6.63 14.84
CA VAL A 79 22.37 5.38 15.36
C VAL A 79 22.40 4.21 14.37
N VAL A 80 23.04 4.38 13.21
CA VAL A 80 23.10 3.34 12.16
C VAL A 80 23.74 2.03 12.65
N SER A 81 24.75 2.12 13.53
CA SER A 81 25.44 0.97 14.13
C SER A 81 24.82 0.47 15.44
N HIS A 82 23.76 1.11 15.95
CA HIS A 82 23.13 0.74 17.23
C HIS A 82 22.08 -0.37 17.08
N SER A 83 21.56 -0.83 18.22
CA SER A 83 20.48 -1.82 18.30
C SER A 83 19.19 -1.34 17.63
N LEU A 84 18.30 -2.29 17.30
CA LEU A 84 17.01 -1.97 16.67
C LEU A 84 16.17 -1.04 17.56
N ASP A 85 16.13 -1.27 18.86
CA ASP A 85 15.35 -0.45 19.81
C ASP A 85 15.85 1.00 19.86
N SER A 86 17.18 1.20 19.86
CA SER A 86 17.77 2.54 19.80
C SER A 86 17.39 3.27 18.51
N LYS A 87 17.41 2.56 17.37
CA LYS A 87 16.98 3.11 16.08
C LYS A 87 15.49 3.47 16.07
N ILE A 88 14.63 2.62 16.64
CA ILE A 88 13.19 2.87 16.75
C ILE A 88 12.92 4.08 17.63
N SER A 89 13.57 4.18 18.80
CA SER A 89 13.43 5.32 19.71
C SER A 89 13.84 6.64 19.03
N THR A 90 15.02 6.65 18.41
CA THR A 90 15.53 7.82 17.67
C THR A 90 14.63 8.19 16.48
N PHE A 91 14.10 7.19 15.77
CA PHE A 91 13.18 7.44 14.67
C PHE A 91 11.88 8.08 15.16
N LYS A 92 11.34 7.66 16.31
CA LYS A 92 10.16 8.28 16.92
C LYS A 92 10.43 9.74 17.31
N GLU A 93 11.58 10.02 17.93
CA GLU A 93 11.99 11.40 18.26
C GLU A 93 12.07 12.30 17.01
N ILE A 94 12.70 11.80 15.93
CA ILE A 94 12.74 12.50 14.64
C ILE A 94 11.32 12.69 14.12
N CYS A 95 10.45 11.69 14.26
CA CYS A 95 9.08 11.75 13.77
C CYS A 95 8.22 12.79 14.49
N GLU A 96 8.42 12.99 15.79
CA GLU A 96 7.77 14.01 16.60
C GLU A 96 8.25 15.43 16.26
N ASN A 97 9.51 15.55 15.83
CA ASN A 97 10.11 16.84 15.47
C ASN A 97 10.08 17.14 13.96
N PHE A 98 9.78 16.16 13.11
CA PHE A 98 9.60 16.34 11.66
C PHE A 98 8.16 15.96 11.28
N ILE A 99 7.27 16.96 11.36
CA ILE A 99 5.83 16.82 11.11
C ILE A 99 5.57 16.68 9.60
N PRO A 100 4.73 15.73 9.15
CA PRO A 100 4.32 15.64 7.75
C PRO A 100 3.62 16.93 7.27
N VAL A 101 3.96 17.36 6.05
CA VAL A 101 3.46 18.62 5.46
C VAL A 101 3.05 18.47 4.00
N PHE A 102 3.14 17.29 3.42
CA PHE A 102 2.92 17.13 1.99
C PHE A 102 1.46 17.38 1.59
N ASN A 103 0.49 17.20 2.48
CA ASN A 103 -0.89 17.60 2.23
C ASN A 103 -1.03 19.12 1.95
N ASN A 104 -0.19 19.95 2.60
CA ASN A 104 -0.21 21.40 2.39
C ASN A 104 0.07 21.80 0.94
N PHE A 105 0.84 20.99 0.18
CA PHE A 105 1.03 21.21 -1.26
C PHE A 105 -0.30 21.31 -2.00
N PHE A 106 -1.21 20.36 -1.74
CA PHE A 106 -2.52 20.34 -2.38
C PHE A 106 -3.44 21.42 -1.83
N LEU A 107 -3.36 21.73 -0.53
CA LEU A 107 -4.20 22.75 0.09
C LEU A 107 -3.93 24.18 -0.41
N ASN A 108 -2.77 24.42 -1.02
CA ASN A 108 -2.45 25.70 -1.66
C ASN A 108 -3.32 26.00 -2.90
N PHE A 109 -4.00 25.00 -3.46
CA PHE A 109 -4.91 25.18 -4.59
C PHE A 109 -6.32 25.54 -4.09
N ASN A 110 -6.64 26.83 -4.14
CA ASN A 110 -7.93 27.36 -3.64
C ASN A 110 -9.15 26.87 -4.44
N ASN A 111 -8.98 26.48 -5.71
CA ASN A 111 -10.07 25.97 -6.54
C ASN A 111 -10.37 24.50 -6.19
N PRO A 112 -11.59 24.15 -5.71
CA PRO A 112 -11.93 22.79 -5.31
C PRO A 112 -11.82 21.74 -6.41
N PHE A 113 -12.14 22.12 -7.67
CA PHE A 113 -12.03 21.21 -8.81
C PHE A 113 -10.57 20.88 -9.13
N ILE A 114 -9.67 21.88 -9.07
CA ILE A 114 -8.23 21.69 -9.29
C ILE A 114 -7.67 20.82 -8.16
N TYR A 115 -7.97 21.17 -6.90
CA TYR A 115 -7.58 20.39 -5.73
C TYR A 115 -7.97 18.92 -5.86
N PHE A 116 -9.25 18.64 -6.14
CA PHE A 116 -9.77 17.29 -6.24
C PHE A 116 -9.14 16.52 -7.42
N ARG A 117 -9.00 17.17 -8.58
CA ARG A 117 -8.33 16.58 -9.75
C ARG A 117 -6.88 16.20 -9.45
N MET A 118 -6.13 17.10 -8.80
CA MET A 118 -4.73 16.85 -8.45
C MET A 118 -4.60 15.74 -7.40
N LYS A 119 -5.43 15.76 -6.35
CA LYS A 119 -5.46 14.69 -5.34
C LYS A 119 -5.79 13.35 -5.97
N ARG A 120 -6.82 13.27 -6.82
CA ARG A 120 -7.18 12.03 -7.50
C ARG A 120 -6.01 11.49 -8.33
N LYS A 121 -5.36 12.33 -9.14
CA LYS A 121 -4.18 11.94 -9.93
C LYS A 121 -3.01 11.50 -9.04
N TYR A 122 -2.77 12.20 -7.93
CA TYR A 122 -1.78 11.83 -6.93
C TYR A 122 -2.03 10.40 -6.42
N VAL A 123 -3.22 10.12 -5.87
CA VAL A 123 -3.54 8.79 -5.31
C VAL A 123 -3.44 7.70 -6.37
N GLN A 124 -3.98 7.95 -7.56
CA GLN A 124 -3.89 6.99 -8.67
C GLN A 124 -2.44 6.67 -9.04
N SER A 125 -1.63 7.71 -9.28
CA SER A 125 -0.22 7.53 -9.66
C SER A 125 0.62 6.90 -8.56
N LEU A 126 0.36 7.21 -7.29
CA LEU A 126 1.01 6.57 -6.15
C LEU A 126 0.69 5.07 -6.11
N GLY A 127 -0.59 4.70 -6.23
CA GLY A 127 -1.01 3.29 -6.17
C GLY A 127 -0.46 2.46 -7.33
N ILE A 128 -0.60 2.98 -8.56
CA ILE A 128 -0.12 2.29 -9.76
C ILE A 128 1.40 2.16 -9.75
N SER A 129 2.11 3.24 -9.44
CA SER A 129 3.57 3.20 -9.37
C SER A 129 4.07 2.26 -8.27
N SER A 130 3.50 2.30 -7.06
CA SER A 130 3.92 1.43 -5.94
C SER A 130 3.84 -0.06 -6.28
N ILE A 131 2.73 -0.50 -6.90
CA ILE A 131 2.58 -1.89 -7.34
C ILE A 131 3.54 -2.21 -8.48
N SER A 132 3.66 -1.31 -9.46
CA SER A 132 4.52 -1.54 -10.63
C SER A 132 6.00 -1.62 -10.26
N THR A 133 6.46 -0.76 -9.35
CA THR A 133 7.83 -0.80 -8.81
C THR A 133 8.06 -2.04 -7.97
N TYR A 134 7.06 -2.49 -7.20
CA TYR A 134 7.15 -3.75 -6.45
C TYR A 134 7.29 -4.97 -7.38
N ILE A 135 6.45 -5.09 -8.41
CA ILE A 135 6.54 -6.18 -9.39
C ILE A 135 7.91 -6.19 -10.07
N LEU A 136 8.40 -5.01 -10.48
CA LEU A 136 9.70 -4.86 -11.12
C LEU A 136 10.88 -5.09 -10.15
N GLY A 137 10.66 -4.92 -8.84
CA GLY A 137 11.72 -4.94 -7.83
C GLY A 137 12.63 -3.72 -7.91
N LEU A 138 12.08 -2.56 -8.24
CA LEU A 138 12.82 -1.31 -8.34
C LEU A 138 13.14 -0.77 -6.94
N GLY A 139 14.42 -0.54 -6.66
CA GLY A 139 14.89 0.10 -5.43
C GLY A 139 15.58 1.45 -5.65
N ASP A 140 16.32 1.93 -4.67
CA ASP A 140 16.90 3.29 -4.60
C ASP A 140 15.80 4.38 -4.65
N ARG A 141 14.68 4.13 -3.95
CA ARG A 141 13.49 5.01 -3.96
C ARG A 141 13.55 6.08 -2.88
N HIS A 142 14.67 6.79 -2.81
CA HIS A 142 14.83 7.95 -1.93
C HIS A 142 14.07 9.18 -2.46
N CYS A 143 13.87 10.21 -1.62
CA CYS A 143 13.04 11.39 -1.95
C CYS A 143 13.41 12.12 -3.25
N HIS A 144 14.68 12.09 -3.67
CA HIS A 144 15.12 12.76 -4.90
C HIS A 144 14.82 11.97 -6.19
N ASN A 145 14.46 10.69 -6.07
CA ASN A 145 14.09 9.83 -7.22
C ASN A 145 12.58 9.76 -7.43
N LEU A 146 11.82 10.50 -6.62
CA LEU A 146 10.40 10.73 -6.80
C LEU A 146 10.20 12.21 -7.14
N LEU A 147 9.64 12.47 -8.31
CA LEU A 147 9.22 13.80 -8.73
C LEU A 147 7.71 13.96 -8.52
N ILE A 148 7.29 15.18 -8.22
CA ILE A 148 5.90 15.61 -8.20
C ILE A 148 5.70 16.59 -9.34
N ASP A 149 4.74 16.33 -10.22
CA ASP A 149 4.30 17.32 -11.21
C ASP A 149 3.43 18.38 -10.53
N THR A 150 3.86 19.64 -10.60
CA THR A 150 3.23 20.75 -9.88
C THR A 150 1.87 21.16 -10.46
N TYR A 151 1.55 20.79 -11.70
CA TYR A 151 0.26 21.07 -12.35
C TYR A 151 -0.74 19.91 -12.25
N THR A 152 -0.25 18.68 -12.25
CA THR A 152 -1.12 17.49 -12.24
C THR A 152 -1.21 16.82 -10.87
N GLY A 153 -0.24 17.02 -9.99
CA GLY A 153 -0.12 16.33 -8.69
C GLY A 153 0.38 14.89 -8.80
N GLU A 154 0.79 14.45 -9.98
CA GLU A 154 1.22 13.08 -10.26
C GLU A 154 2.62 12.79 -9.71
N ILE A 155 2.84 11.58 -9.17
CA ILE A 155 4.16 11.09 -8.81
C ILE A 155 4.83 10.45 -10.02
N ILE A 156 6.11 10.79 -10.25
CA ILE A 156 6.92 10.25 -11.33
C ILE A 156 8.20 9.67 -10.74
N ASN A 157 8.50 8.41 -11.07
CA ASN A 157 9.73 7.75 -10.63
C ASN A 157 10.83 8.01 -11.67
N ILE A 158 12.00 8.44 -11.22
CA ILE A 158 13.19 8.66 -12.07
C ILE A 158 14.38 7.84 -11.56
N ASP A 159 15.48 7.86 -12.32
CA ASP A 159 16.73 7.12 -12.04
C ASP A 159 16.44 5.64 -11.73
N LEU A 160 16.01 4.89 -12.75
CA LEU A 160 15.44 3.55 -12.60
C LEU A 160 16.51 2.46 -12.65
N ASN A 161 17.68 2.74 -12.07
CA ASN A 161 18.91 2.01 -12.34
C ASN A 161 19.13 0.75 -11.48
N LEU A 162 18.25 0.50 -10.49
CA LEU A 162 18.37 -0.57 -9.50
C LEU A 162 17.15 -1.49 -9.53
N LEU A 163 17.17 -2.48 -10.41
CA LEU A 163 16.02 -3.34 -10.73
C LEU A 163 16.09 -4.71 -10.05
N PHE A 164 14.99 -5.46 -10.13
CA PHE A 164 14.96 -6.89 -9.83
C PHE A 164 15.37 -7.29 -8.40
N ASP A 165 14.92 -6.50 -7.41
CA ASP A 165 15.19 -6.70 -5.99
C ASP A 165 16.69 -6.56 -5.61
N GLN A 166 17.52 -6.05 -6.51
CA GLN A 166 18.95 -5.84 -6.29
C GLN A 166 19.26 -4.87 -5.15
N ALA A 167 18.31 -4.00 -4.76
CA ALA A 167 18.49 -3.13 -3.60
C ALA A 167 18.68 -3.88 -2.28
N ARG A 168 18.29 -5.16 -2.23
CA ARG A 168 18.58 -6.05 -1.09
C ARG A 168 20.06 -6.42 -1.00
N LEU A 169 20.82 -6.25 -2.09
CA LEU A 169 22.25 -6.54 -2.15
C LEU A 169 23.15 -5.37 -1.70
N LEU A 170 22.57 -4.20 -1.43
CA LEU A 170 23.34 -3.04 -0.98
C LEU A 170 23.92 -3.27 0.42
N LYS A 171 24.97 -2.51 0.77
CA LYS A 171 25.56 -2.52 2.13
C LYS A 171 24.52 -2.30 3.23
N THR A 172 23.56 -1.43 2.96
CA THR A 172 22.35 -1.27 3.77
C THR A 172 21.16 -1.65 2.89
N PRO A 173 20.64 -2.88 3.02
CA PRO A 173 19.55 -3.37 2.18
C PRO A 173 18.29 -2.49 2.29
N GLU A 174 17.60 -2.30 1.17
CA GLU A 174 16.24 -1.78 1.20
C GLU A 174 15.25 -2.87 1.65
N THR A 175 14.60 -2.62 2.79
CA THR A 175 13.72 -3.56 3.50
C THR A 175 12.24 -3.38 3.18
N VAL A 176 11.88 -2.30 2.49
CA VAL A 176 10.50 -1.97 2.11
C VAL A 176 10.22 -2.32 0.64
N PRO A 177 8.99 -2.72 0.27
CA PRO A 177 8.66 -3.09 -1.11
C PRO A 177 8.53 -1.88 -2.05
N PHE A 178 8.18 -0.71 -1.51
CA PHE A 178 8.11 0.58 -2.19
C PHE A 178 8.09 1.68 -1.13
N ARG A 179 8.24 2.95 -1.56
CA ARG A 179 8.19 4.09 -0.65
C ARG A 179 6.74 4.39 -0.24
N MET A 180 6.41 4.19 1.03
CA MET A 180 5.14 4.61 1.64
C MET A 180 5.39 5.23 3.02
N THR A 181 5.95 6.43 3.03
CA THR A 181 6.33 7.15 4.25
C THR A 181 5.25 8.13 4.71
N ARG A 182 5.45 8.72 5.88
CA ARG A 182 4.43 9.55 6.55
C ARG A 182 3.98 10.75 5.72
N ASN A 183 4.86 11.40 4.96
CA ASN A 183 4.43 12.49 4.08
C ASN A 183 3.58 11.99 2.90
N LEU A 184 3.91 10.85 2.31
CA LEU A 184 3.09 10.28 1.24
C LEU A 184 1.68 9.91 1.74
N ILE A 185 1.60 9.40 2.97
CA ILE A 185 0.33 9.09 3.65
C ILE A 185 -0.44 10.36 4.04
N ASP A 186 0.24 11.39 4.57
CA ASP A 186 -0.36 12.69 4.89
C ASP A 186 -1.01 13.31 3.64
N ALA A 187 -0.36 13.21 2.49
CA ALA A 187 -0.94 13.62 1.22
C ALA A 187 -2.12 12.77 0.71
N LEU A 188 -2.53 11.71 1.41
CA LEU A 188 -3.81 11.04 1.13
C LEU A 188 -4.97 11.67 1.89
N MET A 189 -4.69 12.46 2.94
CA MET A 189 -5.74 13.11 3.72
C MET A 189 -6.50 14.14 2.88
N CYS A 190 -7.83 14.08 2.98
CA CYS A 190 -8.70 15.10 2.41
C CYS A 190 -8.87 16.26 3.39
N LYS A 191 -9.05 17.47 2.86
CA LYS A 191 -9.63 18.60 3.61
C LYS A 191 -11.10 18.26 3.93
N ILE A 192 -11.34 17.40 4.92
CA ILE A 192 -12.67 17.28 5.49
C ILE A 192 -12.87 18.59 6.25
N SER A 193 -13.60 19.52 5.63
CA SER A 193 -14.20 20.61 6.38
C SER A 193 -15.15 19.96 7.38
N LEU A 194 -14.67 19.74 8.60
CA LEU A 194 -15.49 19.36 9.74
C LEU A 194 -16.62 20.39 9.98
N ASN A 195 -16.49 21.60 9.43
CA ASN A 195 -17.53 22.62 9.46
C ASN A 195 -18.70 22.32 8.52
N THR A 196 -18.54 21.50 7.47
CA THR A 196 -19.68 21.10 6.60
C THR A 196 -20.51 20.00 7.26
N PHE A 197 -19.91 19.19 8.13
CA PHE A 197 -20.66 18.22 8.93
C PHE A 197 -21.30 18.86 10.17
N LYS A 198 -20.67 19.87 10.78
CA LYS A 198 -21.25 20.56 11.94
C LYS A 198 -22.51 21.38 11.62
N THR A 199 -22.77 21.76 10.37
CA THR A 199 -23.99 22.51 10.02
C THR A 199 -25.15 21.65 9.52
N ASP A 200 -24.88 20.43 9.05
CA ASP A 200 -25.94 19.54 8.52
C ASP A 200 -26.26 18.33 9.41
N SER A 201 -25.48 18.06 10.48
CA SER A 201 -25.71 16.92 11.39
C SER A 201 -26.39 17.28 12.72
N PHE A 202 -27.12 18.40 12.81
CA PHE A 202 -27.99 18.69 13.97
C PHE A 202 -29.38 19.24 13.63
N LYS A 203 -29.84 19.17 12.37
CA LYS A 203 -31.22 19.55 12.00
C LYS A 203 -31.98 18.60 11.06
N ASN A 204 -31.44 17.43 10.72
CA ASN A 204 -32.16 16.46 9.89
C ASN A 204 -32.27 15.08 10.54
N GLU A 205 -32.86 15.02 11.74
CA GLU A 205 -33.47 13.78 12.26
C GLU A 205 -34.80 13.42 11.56
N ASN A 206 -35.28 14.22 10.61
CA ASN A 206 -36.57 14.02 9.95
C ASN A 206 -36.51 13.56 8.48
N TYR A 207 -35.33 13.16 7.95
CA TYR A 207 -35.23 12.63 6.58
C TYR A 207 -34.81 11.15 6.46
N PHE A 208 -34.46 10.48 7.56
CA PHE A 208 -34.23 9.02 7.59
C PHE A 208 -35.32 8.22 8.32
N SER A 209 -36.38 8.88 8.81
CA SER A 209 -37.52 8.22 9.44
C SER A 209 -38.63 7.79 8.46
N ASN A 210 -38.50 8.04 7.15
CA ASN A 210 -39.56 7.73 6.16
C ASN A 210 -39.19 6.74 5.04
N SER A 211 -38.14 5.91 5.20
CA SER A 211 -37.89 4.80 4.26
C SER A 211 -37.82 3.40 4.89
N SER A 212 -38.29 3.23 6.12
CA SER A 212 -38.35 1.92 6.79
C SER A 212 -39.70 1.21 6.68
N ILE A 213 -40.66 1.73 5.91
CA ILE A 213 -42.03 1.16 5.80
C ILE A 213 -42.20 0.12 4.67
N SER A 214 -41.13 -0.36 4.03
CA SER A 214 -41.28 -1.30 2.90
C SER A 214 -40.41 -2.56 2.92
N LYS A 215 -39.91 -3.01 4.08
CA LYS A 215 -39.25 -4.33 4.19
C LYS A 215 -39.79 -5.26 5.27
N GLU A 216 -40.55 -4.77 6.25
CA GLU A 216 -41.25 -5.65 7.20
C GLU A 216 -42.54 -6.26 6.62
N ASN A 217 -43.16 -5.60 5.64
CA ASN A 217 -44.40 -6.05 5.02
C ASN A 217 -44.26 -7.16 3.97
N GLU A 218 -43.06 -7.47 3.45
CA GLU A 218 -42.86 -8.61 2.53
C GLU A 218 -42.57 -9.91 3.28
N VAL A 219 -41.84 -9.85 4.40
CA VAL A 219 -41.50 -11.03 5.21
C VAL A 219 -42.73 -11.57 5.95
N GLU A 220 -43.63 -10.70 6.41
CA GLU A 220 -44.93 -11.12 6.97
C GLU A 220 -45.91 -11.63 5.90
N LYS A 221 -45.87 -11.10 4.68
CA LYS A 221 -46.71 -11.57 3.56
C LYS A 221 -46.30 -12.96 3.08
N ILE A 222 -44.99 -13.26 3.06
CA ILE A 222 -44.44 -14.59 2.74
C ILE A 222 -44.68 -15.59 3.88
N LYS A 223 -44.66 -15.14 5.15
CA LYS A 223 -45.06 -15.98 6.30
C LYS A 223 -46.55 -16.32 6.27
N ARG A 224 -47.43 -15.37 5.93
CA ARG A 224 -48.89 -15.62 5.84
C ARG A 224 -49.29 -16.46 4.63
N SER A 225 -48.61 -16.34 3.48
CA SER A 225 -48.90 -17.18 2.31
C SER A 225 -48.46 -18.64 2.50
N LYS A 226 -47.40 -18.89 3.28
CA LYS A 226 -46.96 -20.26 3.61
C LYS A 226 -47.78 -20.93 4.71
N LEU A 227 -48.39 -20.16 5.63
CA LEU A 227 -49.31 -20.72 6.64
C LEU A 227 -50.66 -21.17 6.04
N GLN A 228 -51.17 -20.48 4.99
CA GLN A 228 -52.42 -20.86 4.32
C GLN A 228 -52.29 -22.07 3.38
N GLU A 229 -51.10 -22.36 2.85
CA GLU A 229 -50.83 -23.60 2.09
C GLU A 229 -50.66 -24.84 2.99
N THR A 230 -50.29 -24.65 4.27
CA THR A 230 -50.16 -25.76 5.23
C THR A 230 -51.46 -26.12 5.94
N GLU A 231 -52.42 -25.19 6.04
CA GLU A 231 -53.74 -25.45 6.63
C GLU A 231 -54.73 -26.14 5.67
N SER A 232 -54.40 -26.23 4.38
CA SER A 232 -55.24 -26.88 3.36
C SER A 232 -54.78 -28.30 2.98
N LYS A 233 -53.82 -28.89 3.70
CA LYS A 233 -53.32 -30.27 3.46
C LYS A 233 -53.30 -31.21 4.67
N THR A 234 -54.07 -30.92 5.72
CA THR A 234 -54.39 -31.91 6.77
C THR A 234 -55.89 -32.03 6.98
N LEU A 235 -56.57 -32.57 5.97
CA LEU A 235 -57.76 -33.39 6.14
C LEU A 235 -57.46 -34.72 5.45
N ASN A 236 -56.69 -35.56 6.14
CA ASN A 236 -56.92 -36.99 6.25
C ASN A 236 -55.78 -37.69 7.00
N HIS A 237 -56.19 -38.57 7.91
CA HIS A 237 -55.42 -39.54 8.68
C HIS A 237 -54.69 -39.07 9.95
N LYS A 238 -55.39 -39.33 11.06
CA LYS A 238 -54.82 -39.77 12.35
C LYS A 238 -53.78 -40.87 12.15
N SER A 239 -52.62 -40.75 12.79
CA SER A 239 -52.11 -41.73 13.76
C SER A 239 -50.72 -41.32 14.29
N ASN A 240 -50.61 -41.33 15.63
CA ASN A 240 -49.45 -41.48 16.51
C ASN A 240 -48.04 -41.44 15.90
N ASP A 241 -47.23 -40.46 16.36
CA ASP A 241 -45.84 -40.61 16.85
C ASP A 241 -45.10 -39.26 16.76
N ASN A 242 -45.25 -38.38 17.75
CA ASN A 242 -44.55 -37.08 17.78
C ASN A 242 -43.74 -36.78 19.05
N ASP A 243 -43.70 -37.67 20.04
CA ASP A 243 -42.97 -37.42 21.31
C ASP A 243 -41.46 -37.79 21.24
N SER A 244 -40.97 -38.29 20.10
CA SER A 244 -39.57 -38.73 19.94
C SER A 244 -38.66 -37.66 19.28
N LEU A 245 -39.21 -36.78 18.42
CA LEU A 245 -38.42 -35.84 17.61
C LEU A 245 -38.14 -34.49 18.30
N GLU A 246 -39.00 -34.03 19.20
CA GLU A 246 -38.75 -32.78 19.96
C GLU A 246 -37.62 -32.93 20.98
N ASN A 247 -37.44 -34.14 21.53
CA ASN A 247 -36.39 -34.44 22.50
C ASN A 247 -34.97 -34.49 21.88
N GLU A 248 -34.86 -34.78 20.58
CA GLU A 248 -33.56 -34.84 19.88
C GLU A 248 -33.05 -33.44 19.48
N VAL A 249 -33.97 -32.52 19.15
CA VAL A 249 -33.65 -31.13 18.78
C VAL A 249 -33.20 -30.30 19.98
N GLU A 250 -33.76 -30.51 21.17
CA GLU A 250 -33.29 -29.85 22.40
C GLU A 250 -31.91 -30.34 22.86
N LYS A 251 -31.59 -31.62 22.62
CA LYS A 251 -30.29 -32.22 22.96
C LYS A 251 -29.15 -31.62 22.13
N ILE A 252 -29.40 -31.30 20.85
CA ILE A 252 -28.44 -30.67 19.93
C ILE A 252 -28.25 -29.17 20.24
N LYS A 253 -29.28 -28.49 20.77
CA LYS A 253 -29.15 -27.09 21.22
C LYS A 253 -28.31 -26.97 22.49
N ARG A 254 -28.40 -27.93 23.41
CA ARG A 254 -27.63 -27.92 24.67
C ARG A 254 -26.15 -28.26 24.50
N SER A 255 -25.78 -29.10 23.52
CA SER A 255 -24.36 -29.43 23.27
C SER A 255 -23.58 -28.26 22.64
N LYS A 256 -24.23 -27.38 21.85
CA LYS A 256 -23.57 -26.22 21.21
C LYS A 256 -23.37 -25.00 22.13
N LEU A 257 -24.04 -24.94 23.28
CA LEU A 257 -23.85 -23.85 24.25
C LEU A 257 -22.72 -24.11 25.27
N GLN A 258 -22.17 -25.32 25.35
CA GLN A 258 -21.08 -25.66 26.28
C GLN A 258 -19.68 -25.60 25.65
N GLU A 259 -19.54 -25.56 24.33
CA GLU A 259 -18.24 -25.42 23.65
C GLU A 259 -17.77 -23.97 23.44
N THR A 260 -18.62 -22.97 23.71
CA THR A 260 -18.30 -21.54 23.51
C THR A 260 -18.08 -20.74 24.80
N GLY A 261 -17.96 -21.41 25.94
CA GLY A 261 -17.73 -20.77 27.23
C GLY A 261 -16.65 -21.45 28.05
N SER A 262 -15.37 -21.12 27.82
CA SER A 262 -14.28 -21.18 28.81
C SER A 262 -12.95 -20.75 28.19
N LYS A 263 -12.61 -19.45 28.35
CA LYS A 263 -11.24 -18.94 28.58
C LYS A 263 -11.32 -17.44 28.90
N THR A 264 -12.05 -17.11 29.96
CA THR A 264 -11.83 -15.87 30.72
C THR A 264 -10.54 -16.04 31.51
N LEU A 265 -9.43 -15.52 30.97
CA LEU A 265 -8.24 -15.22 31.76
C LEU A 265 -8.49 -13.91 32.50
N ASN A 266 -8.54 -13.98 33.83
CA ASN A 266 -8.47 -12.83 34.71
C ASN A 266 -7.24 -11.98 34.38
N TYR A 267 -7.45 -10.77 33.88
CA TYR A 267 -6.47 -9.70 33.96
C TYR A 267 -6.96 -8.69 34.98
N ASN A 268 -6.25 -8.66 36.11
CA ASN A 268 -6.36 -7.60 37.09
C ASN A 268 -6.03 -6.26 36.41
N SER A 269 -6.83 -5.26 36.78
CA SER A 269 -6.75 -3.85 36.42
C SER A 269 -5.34 -3.26 36.54
N ASN A 270 -4.80 -2.81 35.41
CA ASN A 270 -3.89 -1.67 35.32
C ASN A 270 -4.43 -0.77 34.20
N ASP A 271 -5.25 0.21 34.58
CA ASP A 271 -6.05 1.07 33.69
C ASP A 271 -5.25 2.03 32.77
N ASN A 272 -3.93 1.84 32.64
CA ASN A 272 -3.09 2.58 31.71
C ASN A 272 -2.79 1.81 30.41
N ASP A 273 -2.88 0.47 30.39
CA ASP A 273 -2.57 -0.36 29.21
C ASP A 273 -3.76 -0.53 28.26
N SER A 274 -5.00 -0.32 28.75
CA SER A 274 -6.22 -0.41 27.95
C SER A 274 -6.38 0.79 27.02
N LEU A 275 -6.05 2.00 27.49
CA LEU A 275 -6.10 3.23 26.70
C LEU A 275 -5.03 3.23 25.60
N GLU A 276 -3.86 2.65 25.85
CA GLU A 276 -2.78 2.55 24.86
C GLU A 276 -3.10 1.51 23.76
N ASN A 277 -3.77 0.42 24.12
CA ASN A 277 -4.24 -0.60 23.18
C ASN A 277 -5.47 -0.15 22.38
N GLU A 278 -6.42 0.58 22.99
CA GLU A 278 -7.52 1.21 22.26
C GLU A 278 -7.01 2.28 21.30
N ASN A 279 -6.03 3.10 21.69
CA ASN A 279 -5.39 4.07 20.79
C ASN A 279 -4.61 3.40 19.65
N LYS A 280 -3.98 2.23 19.87
CA LYS A 280 -3.39 1.42 18.80
C LYS A 280 -4.44 0.87 17.84
N LEU A 281 -5.57 0.37 18.36
CA LEU A 281 -6.65 -0.20 17.55
C LEU A 281 -7.42 0.89 16.78
N TYR A 282 -7.55 2.09 17.35
CA TYR A 282 -8.11 3.28 16.70
C TYR A 282 -7.18 3.78 15.58
N ASN A 283 -5.86 3.80 15.81
CA ASN A 283 -4.88 4.14 14.78
C ASN A 283 -4.83 3.11 13.64
N LEU A 284 -4.91 1.80 13.94
CA LEU A 284 -4.96 0.73 12.93
C LEU A 284 -6.27 0.75 12.13
N ARG A 285 -7.41 1.02 12.76
CA ARG A 285 -8.70 1.20 12.07
C ARG A 285 -8.76 2.49 11.28
N GLU A 286 -8.18 3.60 11.75
CA GLU A 286 -8.11 4.85 10.96
C GLU A 286 -7.19 4.72 9.75
N ILE A 287 -6.04 4.06 9.86
CA ILE A 287 -5.12 3.85 8.72
C ILE A 287 -5.75 2.93 7.66
N ASN A 288 -6.47 1.88 8.07
CA ASN A 288 -7.18 0.99 7.15
C ASN A 288 -8.41 1.64 6.49
N THR A 289 -9.13 2.52 7.21
CA THR A 289 -10.32 3.20 6.66
C THR A 289 -9.97 4.43 5.81
N ARG A 290 -8.86 5.14 6.10
CA ARG A 290 -8.54 6.43 5.46
C ARG A 290 -8.12 6.33 3.99
N ASN A 291 -7.69 5.16 3.52
CA ASN A 291 -7.07 5.03 2.19
C ASN A 291 -7.69 3.92 1.33
N ILE A 292 -8.99 3.66 1.49
CA ILE A 292 -9.75 2.70 0.67
C ILE A 292 -9.52 2.95 -0.82
N TYR A 293 -9.50 4.21 -1.25
CA TYR A 293 -9.27 4.54 -2.65
C TYR A 293 -7.86 4.16 -3.15
N LEU A 294 -6.82 4.36 -2.33
CA LEU A 294 -5.47 3.92 -2.69
C LEU A 294 -5.41 2.38 -2.78
N GLN A 295 -5.95 1.70 -1.78
CA GLN A 295 -5.99 0.24 -1.74
C GLN A 295 -6.73 -0.33 -2.95
N GLU A 296 -7.87 0.24 -3.31
CA GLU A 296 -8.64 -0.17 -4.48
C GLU A 296 -7.83 -0.02 -5.78
N ILE A 297 -7.15 1.12 -5.97
CA ILE A 297 -6.28 1.33 -7.13
C ILE A 297 -5.13 0.31 -7.15
N MET A 298 -4.51 0.06 -6.00
CA MET A 298 -3.43 -0.92 -5.88
C MET A 298 -3.91 -2.34 -6.18
N THR A 299 -5.06 -2.77 -5.63
CA THR A 299 -5.68 -4.07 -5.90
C THR A 299 -6.00 -4.20 -7.38
N GLN A 300 -6.66 -3.21 -7.99
CA GLN A 300 -6.99 -3.24 -9.41
C GLN A 300 -5.74 -3.34 -10.29
N THR A 301 -4.70 -2.56 -9.96
CA THR A 301 -3.41 -2.59 -10.66
C THR A 301 -2.78 -3.98 -10.57
N LEU A 302 -2.68 -4.53 -9.36
CA LEU A 302 -2.08 -5.84 -9.12
C LEU A 302 -2.86 -6.95 -9.83
N LYS A 303 -4.19 -6.94 -9.72
CA LYS A 303 -5.09 -7.89 -10.39
C LYS A 303 -4.85 -7.89 -11.90
N GLN A 304 -4.74 -6.72 -12.50
CA GLN A 304 -4.57 -6.59 -13.94
C GLN A 304 -3.17 -7.06 -14.40
N LEU A 305 -2.11 -6.77 -13.62
CA LEU A 305 -0.77 -7.31 -13.88
C LEU A 305 -0.70 -8.83 -13.71
N LYS A 306 -1.36 -9.40 -12.70
CA LYS A 306 -1.46 -10.86 -12.50
C LYS A 306 -2.16 -11.54 -13.67
N LYS A 307 -3.25 -10.93 -14.18
CA LYS A 307 -4.02 -11.46 -15.31
C LYS A 307 -3.19 -11.49 -16.60
N GLU A 308 -2.50 -10.41 -16.91
CA GLU A 308 -1.71 -10.25 -18.15
C GLU A 308 -0.21 -10.54 -17.94
N LYS A 309 0.12 -11.41 -16.97
CA LYS A 309 1.53 -11.67 -16.59
C LYS A 309 2.38 -12.23 -17.72
N SER A 310 1.78 -12.89 -18.71
CA SER A 310 2.47 -13.43 -19.88
C SER A 310 3.20 -12.36 -20.69
N ILE A 311 2.61 -11.16 -20.82
CA ILE A 311 3.20 -10.04 -21.56
C ILE A 311 4.51 -9.59 -20.89
N ILE A 312 4.47 -9.45 -19.56
CA ILE A 312 5.61 -8.99 -18.75
C ILE A 312 6.71 -10.06 -18.75
N LEU A 313 6.34 -11.33 -18.51
CA LEU A 313 7.30 -12.43 -18.48
C LEU A 313 7.94 -12.69 -19.85
N SER A 314 7.21 -12.49 -20.95
CA SER A 314 7.77 -12.61 -22.31
C SER A 314 8.81 -11.55 -22.61
N LEU A 315 8.64 -10.32 -22.11
CA LEU A 315 9.68 -9.29 -22.25
C LEU A 315 10.92 -9.65 -21.43
N MET A 316 10.74 -10.23 -20.25
CA MET A 316 11.86 -10.69 -19.43
C MET A 316 12.63 -11.86 -20.06
N THR A 317 11.95 -12.79 -20.75
CA THR A 317 12.65 -13.85 -21.48
C THR A 317 13.45 -13.30 -22.66
N ILE A 318 12.99 -12.23 -23.31
CA ILE A 318 13.77 -11.50 -24.34
C ILE A 318 15.02 -10.88 -23.71
N PHE A 319 14.89 -10.17 -22.58
CA PHE A 319 16.05 -9.58 -21.90
C PHE A 319 17.05 -10.61 -21.39
N ARG A 320 16.61 -11.84 -21.06
CA ARG A 320 17.51 -12.94 -20.70
C ARG A 320 18.46 -13.29 -21.84
N SER A 321 17.99 -13.21 -23.08
CA SER A 321 18.75 -13.50 -24.29
C SER A 321 19.58 -12.32 -24.79
N ASP A 322 19.53 -11.17 -24.12
CA ASP A 322 20.27 -9.96 -24.52
C ASP A 322 21.72 -10.01 -24.03
N PRO A 323 22.72 -10.13 -24.93
CA PRO A 323 24.12 -10.29 -24.56
C PRO A 323 24.72 -9.02 -23.93
N LEU A 324 24.09 -7.86 -24.12
CA LEU A 324 24.56 -6.58 -23.59
C LEU A 324 23.92 -6.24 -22.25
N HIS A 325 22.92 -7.00 -21.80
CA HIS A 325 22.32 -6.79 -20.49
C HIS A 325 23.13 -7.43 -19.38
N ARG A 326 23.48 -6.63 -18.37
CA ARG A 326 24.15 -7.09 -17.16
C ARG A 326 23.14 -7.22 -16.03
N TRP A 327 22.93 -8.46 -15.59
CA TRP A 327 22.07 -8.80 -14.46
C TRP A 327 22.73 -8.57 -13.09
N ILE A 328 24.00 -8.15 -13.06
CA ILE A 328 24.77 -7.94 -11.83
C ILE A 328 24.93 -6.45 -11.55
N LEU A 329 24.65 -6.04 -10.31
CA LEU A 329 25.05 -4.76 -9.73
C LEU A 329 26.57 -4.56 -9.85
N CYS A 330 27.06 -3.36 -10.17
CA CYS A 330 28.50 -3.10 -10.07
C CYS A 330 29.01 -3.41 -8.66
N ASP A 331 30.05 -4.25 -8.54
CA ASP A 331 30.60 -4.79 -7.29
C ASP A 331 30.84 -3.73 -6.21
N LYS A 332 31.16 -2.49 -6.61
CA LYS A 332 31.38 -1.35 -5.71
C LYS A 332 30.17 -0.96 -4.86
N LYS A 333 28.95 -1.31 -5.26
CA LYS A 333 27.70 -1.01 -4.52
C LYS A 333 27.22 -2.18 -3.65
N ILE A 334 27.76 -3.39 -3.88
CA ILE A 334 27.37 -4.59 -3.15
C ILE A 334 27.98 -4.52 -1.76
N GLY A 335 27.18 -4.77 -0.72
CA GLY A 335 27.70 -4.89 0.65
C GLY A 335 28.65 -6.08 0.80
N ASN A 336 29.27 -6.23 1.97
CA ASN A 336 29.92 -7.49 2.36
C ASN A 336 28.84 -8.56 2.61
N ILE A 337 28.14 -8.99 1.57
CA ILE A 337 27.12 -10.02 1.67
C ILE A 337 27.83 -11.36 1.78
N GLY A 338 27.61 -12.01 2.92
CA GLY A 338 28.06 -13.35 3.18
C GLY A 338 27.45 -14.31 2.14
N LYS A 339 28.32 -15.18 1.60
CA LYS A 339 28.04 -16.28 0.66
C LYS A 339 27.72 -15.87 -0.79
N LYS A 340 28.53 -16.39 -1.72
CA LYS A 340 28.33 -16.31 -3.19
C LYS A 340 26.95 -16.80 -3.65
N SER A 341 26.27 -17.64 -2.88
CA SER A 341 24.93 -18.16 -3.17
C SER A 341 23.87 -17.06 -3.23
N ASP A 342 23.98 -16.08 -2.33
CA ASP A 342 22.94 -15.08 -2.09
C ASP A 342 23.04 -13.99 -3.16
N ILE A 343 24.27 -13.66 -3.59
CA ILE A 343 24.52 -12.79 -4.74
C ILE A 343 23.89 -13.40 -6.00
N LYS A 344 24.10 -14.71 -6.24
CA LYS A 344 23.50 -15.40 -7.41
C LYS A 344 21.97 -15.33 -7.40
N LEU A 345 21.29 -15.27 -6.25
CA LEU A 345 19.83 -15.19 -6.19
C LEU A 345 19.28 -13.93 -6.88
N PHE A 346 20.02 -12.82 -6.79
CA PHE A 346 19.61 -11.51 -7.29
C PHE A 346 20.36 -11.06 -8.56
N THR A 347 21.21 -11.93 -9.11
CA THR A 347 21.98 -11.64 -10.33
C THR A 347 21.86 -12.71 -11.41
N ASP A 348 21.23 -13.84 -11.12
CA ASP A 348 20.91 -14.87 -12.09
C ASP A 348 19.56 -14.55 -12.75
N ALA A 349 19.57 -14.42 -14.08
CA ALA A 349 18.40 -14.07 -14.86
C ALA A 349 17.23 -15.04 -14.64
N GLU A 350 17.49 -16.34 -14.50
CA GLU A 350 16.43 -17.33 -14.30
C GLU A 350 15.77 -17.19 -12.93
N LYS A 351 16.58 -16.91 -11.89
CA LYS A 351 16.07 -16.67 -10.54
C LYS A 351 15.30 -15.35 -10.45
N ILE A 352 15.76 -14.31 -11.15
CA ILE A 352 15.05 -13.03 -11.25
C ILE A 352 13.70 -13.20 -11.94
N ILE A 353 13.66 -13.91 -13.07
CA ILE A 353 12.42 -14.21 -13.79
C ILE A 353 11.48 -15.03 -12.90
N PHE A 354 12.01 -16.04 -12.21
CA PHE A 354 11.24 -16.86 -11.28
C PHE A 354 10.65 -16.02 -10.15
N ARG A 355 11.44 -15.15 -9.54
CA ARG A 355 10.99 -14.23 -8.49
C ARG A 355 9.90 -13.28 -8.98
N MET A 356 10.06 -12.72 -10.18
CA MET A 356 9.02 -11.87 -10.78
C MET A 356 7.73 -12.67 -11.05
N LYS A 357 7.86 -13.93 -11.50
CA LYS A 357 6.73 -14.85 -11.69
C LYS A 357 6.00 -15.14 -10.39
N GLU A 358 6.70 -15.30 -9.27
CA GLU A 358 6.09 -15.44 -7.93
C GLU A 358 5.25 -14.21 -7.59
N LYS A 359 5.82 -13.00 -7.69
CA LYS A 359 5.09 -11.74 -7.43
C LYS A 359 3.83 -11.63 -8.29
N LEU A 360 3.95 -11.91 -9.59
CA LEU A 360 2.84 -11.93 -10.56
C LEU A 360 1.87 -13.11 -10.39
N SER A 361 2.17 -14.05 -9.52
CA SER A 361 1.25 -15.14 -9.14
C SER A 361 0.66 -14.95 -7.75
N GLY A 362 0.98 -13.83 -7.08
CA GLY A 362 0.49 -13.54 -5.72
C GLY A 362 1.28 -14.24 -4.62
N ILE A 363 2.49 -14.70 -4.92
CA ILE A 363 3.35 -15.38 -3.96
C ILE A 363 4.37 -14.39 -3.40
N GLU A 364 4.39 -14.25 -2.08
CA GLU A 364 5.34 -13.40 -1.37
C GLU A 364 5.75 -14.08 -0.06
N SER A 365 7.06 -14.12 0.22
CA SER A 365 7.60 -14.80 1.42
C SER A 365 7.14 -16.27 1.56
N GLY A 366 6.86 -16.96 0.45
CA GLY A 366 6.39 -18.35 0.41
C GLY A 366 4.88 -18.54 0.58
N PHE A 367 4.12 -17.47 0.85
CA PHE A 367 2.67 -17.52 1.00
C PHE A 367 1.96 -17.04 -0.26
N CYS A 368 0.84 -17.67 -0.59
CA CYS A 368 -0.05 -17.23 -1.67
C CYS A 368 -1.14 -16.33 -1.11
N PHE A 369 -1.32 -15.15 -1.69
CA PHE A 369 -2.28 -14.14 -1.26
C PHE A 369 -3.35 -13.88 -2.33
N SER A 370 -4.58 -13.64 -1.87
CA SER A 370 -5.58 -12.91 -2.68
C SER A 370 -5.06 -11.51 -2.99
N GLU A 371 -5.59 -10.86 -4.03
CA GLU A 371 -5.15 -9.52 -4.42
C GLU A 371 -5.24 -8.51 -3.29
N ASP A 372 -6.36 -8.49 -2.55
CA ASP A 372 -6.57 -7.56 -1.43
C ASP A 372 -5.61 -7.84 -0.27
N SER A 373 -5.50 -9.11 0.15
CA SER A 373 -4.57 -9.48 1.24
C SER A 373 -3.12 -9.21 0.85
N HIS A 374 -2.76 -9.38 -0.43
CA HIS A 374 -1.42 -9.07 -0.93
C HIS A 374 -1.14 -7.57 -0.82
N VAL A 375 -2.08 -6.72 -1.24
CA VAL A 375 -1.94 -5.25 -1.15
C VAL A 375 -1.82 -4.81 0.32
N CYS A 376 -2.68 -5.32 1.20
CA CYS A 376 -2.62 -5.03 2.63
C CYS A 376 -1.26 -5.41 3.23
N PHE A 377 -0.78 -6.62 2.93
CA PHE A 377 0.53 -7.09 3.36
C PHE A 377 1.68 -6.21 2.87
N LEU A 378 1.63 -5.75 1.62
CA LEU A 378 2.64 -4.87 1.05
C LEU A 378 2.62 -3.48 1.70
N LEU A 379 1.43 -2.93 1.95
CA LEU A 379 1.27 -1.66 2.64
C LEU A 379 1.83 -1.73 4.06
N GLU A 380 1.47 -2.77 4.82
CA GLU A 380 1.97 -2.99 6.17
C GLU A 380 3.50 -3.07 6.21
N LYS A 381 4.10 -3.83 5.27
CA LYS A 381 5.57 -3.89 5.15
C LYS A 381 6.20 -2.55 4.78
N ALA A 382 5.57 -1.76 3.91
CA ALA A 382 6.07 -0.47 3.47
C ALA A 382 6.00 0.61 4.55
N THR A 383 5.02 0.53 5.45
CA THR A 383 4.81 1.48 6.55
C THR A 383 5.39 1.02 7.89
N SER A 384 5.86 -0.23 7.99
CA SER A 384 6.43 -0.78 9.22
C SER A 384 7.65 0.01 9.69
N VAL A 385 7.58 0.52 10.93
CA VAL A 385 8.68 1.24 11.57
C VAL A 385 9.94 0.37 11.63
N GLU A 386 9.80 -0.92 11.95
CA GLU A 386 10.94 -1.85 12.01
C GLU A 386 11.66 -2.00 10.67
N ASN A 387 10.94 -1.90 9.55
CA ASN A 387 11.55 -1.91 8.22
C ASN A 387 12.17 -0.54 7.91
N LEU A 388 11.43 0.55 8.16
CA LEU A 388 11.87 1.91 7.86
C LEU A 388 13.17 2.29 8.59
N VAL A 389 13.35 1.87 9.85
CA VAL A 389 14.56 2.20 10.62
C VAL A 389 15.81 1.43 10.19
N LYS A 390 15.66 0.39 9.36
CA LYS A 390 16.79 -0.37 8.78
C LYS A 390 17.33 0.28 7.51
N LEU A 391 16.63 1.27 6.95
CA LEU A 391 17.02 1.93 5.72
C LEU A 391 18.21 2.87 5.94
N PHE A 392 18.94 3.14 4.86
CA PHE A 392 20.06 4.07 4.87
C PHE A 392 19.59 5.51 5.18
N PRO A 393 20.31 6.32 5.97
CA PRO A 393 19.91 7.70 6.32
C PRO A 393 19.61 8.61 5.11
N GLY A 394 20.30 8.41 3.99
CA GLY A 394 20.04 9.16 2.74
C GLY A 394 18.69 8.83 2.09
N TRP A 395 18.09 7.68 2.41
CA TRP A 395 16.74 7.32 1.97
C TRP A 395 15.66 8.18 2.63
N GLN A 396 15.97 8.78 3.80
CA GLN A 396 15.12 9.65 4.60
C GLN A 396 13.76 9.02 4.95
N PRO A 397 13.74 7.98 5.80
CA PRO A 397 12.51 7.25 6.12
C PRO A 397 11.45 8.05 6.90
N TRP A 398 11.85 9.14 7.57
CA TRP A 398 10.94 10.01 8.30
C TRP A 398 10.18 10.98 7.39
N VAL A 399 10.64 11.18 6.15
CA VAL A 399 10.00 12.02 5.13
C VAL A 399 8.95 11.18 4.44
#